data_AF-A0A381SCB8-F1
#
_entry.id   AF-A0A381SCB8-F1
#
_cell.length_a   1.000
_cell.length_b   1.000
_cell.length_c   1.000
_cell.angle_alpha   90.00
_cell.angle_beta   90.00
_cell.angle_gamma   90.00
#
_symmetry.space_group_name_H-M   'P 1'
#
loop_
_entity.id
_entity.type
_entity.pdbx_description
1 polymer ?
#
loop_
_entity_poly.entity_id
_entity_poly.type
_entity_poly.pdbx_seq_one_letter_code
_entity_poly.pdbx_strand_id
1 'polypeptide(L)'
;MFGRNIRRALALLKITLEQDSESTKEMLKTYYSYSQGNAKKEDLDKANKQLNVLFKELGFGFITFIPFAPITIPLLVKLAKKHEIDIVPEWFKDSLNK
;
A
#
# COMPACT_ATOMS: atom_id res chain seq x y z
N MET A 1 13.67 -4.23 -21.58
CA MET A 1 12.98 -2.94 -21.35
C MET A 1 11.93 -2.94 -20.22
N PHE A 2 11.67 -4.03 -19.49
CA PHE A 2 10.61 -4.09 -18.45
C PHE A 2 10.94 -3.37 -17.11
N GLY A 3 12.20 -3.36 -16.67
CA GLY A 3 12.57 -2.83 -15.34
C GLY A 3 12.38 -1.31 -15.15
N ARG A 4 12.41 -0.53 -16.24
CA ARG A 4 12.25 0.94 -16.18
C ARG A 4 10.81 1.35 -15.86
N ASN A 5 9.83 0.53 -16.27
CA ASN A 5 8.41 0.77 -16.01
C ASN A 5 8.05 0.42 -14.56
N ILE A 6 8.65 -0.63 -14.00
CA ILE A 6 8.44 -1.03 -12.60
C ILE A 6 8.99 0.02 -11.62
N ARG A 7 10.22 0.53 -11.83
CA ARG A 7 10.77 1.59 -10.98
C ARG A 7 9.88 2.85 -10.99
N ARG A 8 9.34 3.24 -12.15
CA ARG A 8 8.38 4.36 -12.26
C ARG A 8 7.08 4.10 -11.51
N ALA A 9 6.50 2.91 -11.68
CA ALA A 9 5.29 2.49 -10.96
C ALA A 9 5.49 2.54 -9.43
N LEU A 10 6.63 2.05 -8.94
CA LEU A 10 6.99 2.08 -7.53
C LEU A 10 7.25 3.50 -7.01
N ALA A 11 7.87 4.37 -7.82
CA ALA A 11 8.06 5.78 -7.46
C ALA A 11 6.73 6.53 -7.36
N LEU A 12 5.79 6.28 -8.27
CA LEU A 12 4.44 6.85 -8.19
C LEU A 12 3.69 6.32 -6.96
N LEU A 13 3.76 5.02 -6.71
CA LEU A 13 3.18 4.40 -5.51
C LEU A 13 3.72 5.06 -4.23
N LYS A 14 5.03 5.28 -4.15
CA LYS A 14 5.65 6.00 -3.03
C LYS A 14 5.02 7.38 -2.85
N ILE A 15 5.01 8.20 -3.89
CA ILE A 15 4.47 9.57 -3.84
C ILE A 15 3.01 9.57 -3.38
N THR A 16 2.18 8.64 -3.88
CA THR A 16 0.77 8.55 -3.49
C THR A 16 0.59 8.10 -2.03
N LEU A 17 1.42 7.18 -1.54
CA LEU A 17 1.40 6.78 -0.12
C LEU A 17 1.93 7.90 0.80
N GLU A 18 2.82 8.76 0.31
CA GLU A 18 3.32 9.95 1.01
C GLU A 18 2.33 11.12 1.00
N GLN A 19 1.43 11.21 0.00
CA GLN A 19 0.49 12.33 -0.18
C GLN A 19 -0.67 12.41 0.84
N ASP A 20 -0.59 11.68 1.95
CA ASP A 20 -1.30 12.03 3.19
C ASP A 20 -2.84 12.22 3.10
N SER A 21 -3.55 11.30 2.44
CA SER A 21 -5.00 11.20 2.66
C SER A 21 -5.29 10.45 3.96
N GLU A 22 -6.25 10.92 4.75
CA GLU A 22 -6.69 10.26 6.00
C GLU A 22 -7.09 8.81 5.74
N SER A 23 -7.78 8.54 4.62
CA SER A 23 -8.16 7.21 4.17
C SER A 23 -6.95 6.29 3.90
N THR A 24 -5.86 6.80 3.32
CA THR A 24 -4.65 6.02 3.04
C THR A 24 -3.89 5.72 4.33
N LYS A 25 -3.92 6.65 5.30
CA LYS A 25 -3.38 6.44 6.65
C LYS A 25 -4.13 5.34 7.39
N GLU A 26 -5.45 5.41 7.40
CA GLU A 26 -6.30 4.38 8.00
C GLU A 26 -6.12 3.02 7.33
N MET A 27 -6.02 2.98 6.00
CA MET A 27 -5.76 1.76 5.24
C MET A 27 -4.45 1.09 5.69
N LEU A 28 -3.33 1.82 5.74
CA LEU A 28 -2.04 1.26 6.13
C LEU A 28 -2.02 0.82 7.60
N LYS A 29 -2.62 1.60 8.50
CA LYS A 29 -2.80 1.21 9.92
C LYS A 29 -3.62 -0.06 10.04
N THR A 30 -4.69 -0.20 9.26
CA THR A 30 -5.57 -1.38 9.28
C THR A 30 -4.82 -2.63 8.81
N TYR A 31 -4.03 -2.55 7.75
CA TYR A 31 -3.20 -3.68 7.32
C TYR A 31 -2.15 -4.07 8.35
N TYR A 32 -1.58 -3.08 9.05
CA TYR A 32 -0.66 -3.35 10.16
C TYR A 32 -1.36 -4.07 11.30
N SER A 33 -2.49 -3.53 11.78
CA SER A 33 -3.30 -4.17 12.82
C SER A 33 -3.75 -5.58 12.42
N TYR A 34 -4.07 -5.80 11.14
CA TYR A 34 -4.40 -7.13 10.63
C TYR A 34 -3.22 -8.09 10.70
N SER A 35 -2.01 -7.63 10.34
CA SER A 35 -0.80 -8.45 10.44
C SER A 35 -0.50 -8.88 11.88
N GLN A 36 -1.00 -8.14 12.87
CA GLN A 36 -0.92 -8.44 14.30
C GLN A 36 -2.12 -9.27 14.83
N GLY A 37 -3.10 -9.60 13.99
CA GLY A 37 -4.32 -10.33 14.40
C GLY A 37 -5.41 -9.47 15.03
N ASN A 38 -5.30 -8.13 14.97
CA ASN A 38 -6.14 -7.19 15.73
C ASN A 38 -7.15 -6.39 14.87
N ALA A 39 -7.32 -6.72 13.59
CA ALA A 39 -8.24 -5.98 12.70
C ALA A 39 -9.61 -6.65 12.55
N LYS A 40 -10.67 -5.84 12.54
CA LYS A 40 -12.03 -6.30 12.23
C LYS A 40 -12.19 -6.49 10.73
N LYS A 41 -13.07 -7.42 10.33
CA LYS A 41 -13.39 -7.69 8.92
C LYS A 41 -13.90 -6.43 8.18
N GLU A 42 -14.73 -5.63 8.85
CA GLU A 42 -15.28 -4.40 8.29
C GLU A 42 -14.20 -3.34 7.99
N ASP A 43 -13.21 -3.22 8.88
CA ASP A 43 -12.09 -2.29 8.69
C ASP A 43 -11.19 -2.76 7.55
N LEU A 44 -10.94 -4.07 7.45
CA LEU A 44 -10.24 -4.66 6.32
C LEU A 44 -10.96 -4.40 5.00
N ASP A 45 -12.28 -4.56 4.93
CA ASP A 45 -13.04 -4.28 3.70
C ASP A 45 -12.92 -2.82 3.27
N LYS A 46 -12.91 -1.88 4.23
CA LYS A 46 -12.65 -0.46 3.94
C LYS A 46 -11.22 -0.22 3.44
N ALA A 47 -10.22 -0.81 4.09
CA ALA A 47 -8.83 -0.73 3.66
C ALA A 47 -8.63 -1.31 2.24
N ASN A 48 -9.29 -2.42 1.93
CA ASN A 48 -9.25 -3.06 0.62
C ASN A 48 -9.85 -2.16 -0.47
N LYS A 49 -10.97 -1.49 -0.14
CA LYS A 49 -11.58 -0.50 -1.04
C LYS A 49 -10.65 0.68 -1.30
N GLN A 50 -10.01 1.21 -0.25
CA GLN A 50 -9.06 2.31 -0.40
C GLN A 50 -7.84 1.91 -1.23
N LEU A 51 -7.31 0.69 -1.05
CA LEU A 51 -6.21 0.18 -1.85
C LEU A 51 -6.59 0.09 -3.34
N ASN A 52 -7.82 -0.33 -3.63
CA ASN A 52 -8.34 -0.35 -4.99
C ASN A 52 -8.48 1.04 -5.62
N VAL A 53 -8.89 2.05 -4.83
CA VAL A 53 -8.92 3.44 -5.28
C VAL A 53 -7.50 3.90 -5.63
N LEU A 54 -6.54 3.66 -4.74
CA LEU A 54 -5.13 4.00 -4.94
C LEU A 54 -4.57 3.35 -6.22
N PHE A 55 -4.86 2.07 -6.46
CA PHE A 55 -4.44 1.40 -7.69
C PHE A 55 -5.10 1.96 -8.95
N LYS A 56 -6.36 2.39 -8.89
CA LYS A 56 -7.03 3.06 -10.02
C LYS A 56 -6.36 4.40 -10.32
N GLU A 57 -6.07 5.20 -9.30
CA GLU A 57 -5.39 6.50 -9.43
C GLU A 57 -4.00 6.35 -10.06
N LEU A 58 -3.28 5.28 -9.70
CA LEU A 58 -1.96 4.96 -10.26
C LEU A 58 -2.01 4.34 -11.67
N GLY A 59 -3.19 4.13 -12.25
CA GLY A 59 -3.36 3.52 -13.58
C GLY A 59 -3.23 1.99 -13.59
N PHE A 60 -3.27 1.33 -12.44
CA PHE A 60 -3.26 -0.14 -12.29
C PHE A 60 -4.67 -0.76 -12.34
N GLY A 61 -5.61 -0.11 -13.04
CA GLY A 61 -7.05 -0.43 -13.01
C GLY A 61 -7.44 -1.87 -13.38
N PHE A 62 -6.57 -2.63 -14.02
CA PHE A 62 -6.79 -4.06 -14.31
C PHE A 62 -6.54 -4.99 -13.10
N ILE A 63 -5.79 -4.54 -12.08
CA ILE A 63 -5.38 -5.34 -10.92
C ILE A 63 -6.42 -5.31 -9.78
N THR A 64 -7.48 -4.49 -9.88
CA THR A 64 -8.44 -4.24 -8.79
C THR A 64 -9.41 -5.39 -8.48
N PHE A 65 -9.30 -6.52 -9.18
CA PHE A 65 -10.13 -7.70 -8.96
C PHE A 65 -9.58 -8.66 -7.88
N ILE A 66 -8.41 -8.35 -7.29
CA ILE A 66 -7.68 -9.29 -6.45
C ILE A 66 -8.07 -9.20 -4.96
N PRO A 67 -8.58 -10.27 -4.33
CA PRO A 67 -8.99 -10.30 -2.92
C PRO A 67 -7.83 -10.48 -1.90
N PHE A 68 -6.58 -10.15 -2.23
CA PHE A 68 -5.38 -10.44 -1.40
C PHE A 68 -4.78 -9.24 -0.66
N ALA A 69 -5.54 -8.18 -0.44
CA ALA A 69 -5.06 -6.90 0.07
C ALA A 69 -4.10 -6.94 1.29
N PRO A 70 -4.30 -7.76 2.35
CA PRO A 70 -3.32 -7.81 3.44
C PRO A 70 -1.98 -8.46 3.09
N ILE A 71 -1.92 -9.31 2.07
CA ILE A 71 -0.65 -9.90 1.55
C ILE A 71 -0.02 -8.96 0.52
N THR A 72 -0.84 -8.20 -0.21
CA THR A 72 -0.40 -7.32 -1.30
C THR A 72 0.57 -6.23 -0.81
N ILE A 73 0.29 -5.57 0.32
CA ILE A 73 1.18 -4.52 0.84
C ILE A 73 2.58 -5.06 1.18
N PRO A 74 2.75 -6.13 1.99
CA PRO A 74 4.06 -6.73 2.22
C PRO A 74 4.80 -7.15 0.94
N LEU A 75 4.07 -7.65 -0.07
CA LEU A 75 4.64 -8.05 -1.35
C LEU A 75 5.18 -6.84 -2.13
N LEU A 76 4.42 -5.74 -2.20
CA LEU A 76 4.84 -4.50 -2.82
C LEU A 76 6.06 -3.90 -2.13
N VAL A 77 6.12 -3.95 -0.80
CA VAL A 77 7.30 -3.51 -0.04
C VAL A 77 8.53 -4.34 -0.39
N LYS A 78 8.40 -5.67 -0.48
CA LYS A 78 9.51 -6.55 -0.91
C LYS A 78 9.96 -6.24 -2.34
N LEU A 79 9.01 -6.03 -3.26
CA LEU A 79 9.30 -5.67 -4.64
C LEU A 79 10.02 -4.32 -4.73
N ALA A 80 9.56 -3.33 -3.96
CA ALA A 80 10.17 -2.01 -3.89
C ALA A 80 11.61 -2.05 -3.40
N LYS A 81 11.86 -2.79 -2.30
CA LYS A 81 13.22 -3.00 -1.76
C LYS A 81 14.16 -3.66 -2.77
N LYS A 82 13.68 -4.63 -3.55
CA LYS A 82 14.47 -5.24 -4.65
C LYS A 82 14.90 -4.22 -5.72
N HIS A 83 14.15 -3.14 -5.85
CA HIS A 83 14.43 -2.03 -6.76
C HIS A 83 15.03 -0.80 -6.06
N GLU A 84 15.47 -0.93 -4.80
CA GLU A 84 16.09 0.14 -4.00
C GLU A 84 15.16 1.34 -3.78
N ILE A 85 13.84 1.10 -3.79
CA ILE A 85 12.82 2.12 -3.53
C ILE A 85 12.17 1.80 -2.19
N ASP A 86 12.15 2.78 -1.30
CA ASP A 86 11.39 2.69 -0.06
C ASP A 86 10.01 3.34 -0.25
N ILE A 87 8.99 2.50 -0.38
CA ILE A 87 7.59 2.93 -0.56
C ILE A 87 6.87 3.14 0.78
N VAL A 88 7.50 2.79 1.91
CA VAL A 88 6.86 2.93 3.23
C VAL A 88 6.99 4.39 3.67
N PRO A 89 5.88 5.12 3.86
CA PRO A 89 5.93 6.53 4.20
C PRO A 89 6.58 6.77 5.58
N GLU A 90 7.27 7.90 5.73
CA GLU A 90 7.91 8.28 7.00
C GLU A 90 6.90 8.41 8.13
N TRP A 91 5.77 9.08 7.89
CA TRP A 91 4.68 9.22 8.86
C TRP A 91 4.16 7.86 9.37
N PHE A 92 4.23 6.83 8.52
CA PHE A 92 3.79 5.50 8.89
C PHE A 92 4.84 4.84 9.78
N LYS A 93 6.14 4.92 9.43
CA LYS A 93 7.23 4.42 10.27
C LYS A 93 7.22 5.06 11.66
N ASP A 94 6.98 6.36 11.74
CA ASP A 94 6.87 7.08 13.02
C ASP A 94 5.69 6.58 13.85
N SER A 95 4.59 6.16 13.20
CA SER A 95 3.44 5.56 13.88
C SER A 95 3.70 4.15 14.41
N LEU A 96 4.74 3.47 13.94
CA LEU A 96 5.15 2.13 14.42
C LEU A 96 6.12 2.18 15.60
N ASN A 97 6.84 3.30 15.77
CA ASN A 97 7.84 3.51 16.81
C ASN A 97 7.27 4.17 18.10
N LYS A 98 5.95 4.28 18.20
CA LYS A 98 5.21 4.74 19.39
C LYS A 98 4.50 3.58 20.06
#